data_AF-A0A0R2KH07-F1
#
_entry.id   AF-A0A0R2KH07-F1
#
_cell.length_a   1.000
_cell.length_b   1.000
_cell.length_c   1.000
_cell.angle_alpha   90.00
_cell.angle_beta   90.00
_cell.angle_gamma   90.00
#
_symmetry.space_group_name_H-M   'P 1'
#
loop_
_entity.id
_entity.type
_entity.pdbx_description
1 polymer ?
#
loop_
_entity_poly.entity_id
_entity_poly.type
_entity_poly.pdbx_seq_one_letter_code
_entity_poly.pdbx_strand_id
1 'polypeptide(L)' 'MSWFPGAYETKLGEFLARICEPYLSLFNFIPPIFGISFAPWVALIALKFIENGLLYLLAMLGLGGF' A
#
# COMPACT_ATOMS: atom_id res chain seq x y z
N MET A 1 2.30 12.22 6.93
CA MET A 1 3.09 10.98 6.93
C MET A 1 4.56 11.33 7.03
N SER A 2 5.29 10.77 8.00
CA SER A 2 6.74 10.94 8.12
C SER A 2 7.55 10.00 7.23
N TRP A 3 6.86 9.17 6.42
CA TRP A 3 7.46 8.15 5.54
C TRP A 3 8.35 8.75 4.44
N PHE A 4 7.97 9.91 3.89
CA PHE A 4 8.70 10.59 2.82
C PHE A 4 8.76 12.09 3.16
N PRO A 5 9.88 12.56 3.74
CA PRO A 5 10.09 13.99 4.02
C PRO A 5 9.92 14.82 2.75
N GLY A 6 9.11 15.88 2.79
CA GLY A 6 8.91 16.78 1.64
C GLY A 6 7.97 16.28 0.53
N ALA A 7 7.38 15.08 0.61
CA ALA A 7 6.45 14.58 -0.43
C ALA A 7 5.25 15.51 -0.62
N TYR A 8 4.65 15.95 0.49
CA TYR A 8 3.47 16.81 0.50
C TYR A 8 3.72 18.22 -0.03
N GLU A 9 4.98 18.64 -0.13
CA GLU A 9 5.32 19.96 -0.68
C GLU A 9 5.16 20.00 -2.21
N THR A 10 4.90 18.84 -2.83
CA THR A 10 4.68 18.70 -4.27
C THR A 10 3.21 18.41 -4.58
N LYS A 11 2.69 18.99 -5.68
CA LYS A 11 1.33 18.69 -6.17
C LYS A 11 1.10 17.20 -6.44
N LEU A 12 2.16 16.50 -6.87
CA LEU A 12 2.12 15.05 -7.09
C LEU A 12 1.95 14.30 -5.77
N GLY A 13 2.68 14.68 -4.72
CA GLY A 13 2.60 14.05 -3.42
C GLY A 13 1.25 14.29 -2.71
N GLU A 14 0.66 15.48 -2.83
CA GLU A 14 -0.72 15.71 -2.34
C GLU A 14 -1.73 14.83 -3.07
N PHE A 15 -1.61 14.71 -4.40
CA PHE A 15 -2.48 13.86 -5.20
C PHE A 15 -2.37 12.39 -4.80
N LEU A 16 -1.14 11.86 -4.69
CA LEU A 16 -0.89 10.48 -4.27
C LEU A 16 -1.36 10.24 -2.83
N ALA A 17 -1.11 11.19 -1.93
CA ALA A 17 -1.59 11.09 -0.56
C ALA A 17 -3.10 10.95 -0.50
N ARG A 18 -3.85 11.75 -1.28
CA ARG A 18 -5.32 11.69 -1.31
C ARG A 18 -5.86 10.34 -1.80
N ILE A 19 -5.18 9.70 -2.75
CA ILE A 19 -5.60 8.40 -3.31
C ILE A 19 -5.19 7.26 -2.40
N CYS A 20 -3.99 7.32 -1.83
CA CYS A 20 -3.44 6.26 -1.00
C CYS A 20 -3.93 6.30 0.45
N GLU A 21 -4.38 7.44 0.97
CA GLU A 21 -4.80 7.60 2.38
C GLU A 21 -5.91 6.62 2.82
N PRO A 22 -6.97 6.35 2.03
CA PRO A 22 -7.95 5.33 2.38
C PRO A 22 -7.32 3.96 2.61
N TYR A 23 -6.40 3.54 1.73
CA TYR A 23 -5.73 2.25 1.84
C TYR A 23 -4.72 2.22 2.98
N LEU A 24 -3.91 3.27 3.12
CA LEU A 24 -2.91 3.41 4.18
C LEU A 24 -3.54 3.54 5.57
N SER A 25 -4.78 4.05 5.67
CA SER A 25 -5.51 4.15 6.93
C SER A 25 -5.73 2.79 7.60
N LEU A 26 -5.82 1.72 6.80
CA LEU A 26 -5.91 0.33 7.27
C LEU A 26 -4.66 -0.10 8.04
N PHE A 27 -3.52 0.57 7.81
CA PHE A 27 -2.22 0.24 8.37
C PHE A 27 -1.78 1.23 9.47
N ASN A 28 -2.68 2.09 9.96
CA ASN A 28 -2.38 3.06 11.02
C ASN A 28 -1.94 2.41 12.36
N PHE A 29 -2.18 1.12 12.54
CA PHE A 29 -1.69 0.35 13.69
C PHE A 29 -0.17 0.09 13.64
N ILE A 30 0.48 0.29 12.50
CA ILE A 30 1.92 0.08 12.34
C ILE A 30 2.66 1.29 12.91
N PRO A 31 3.41 1.13 14.03
CA PRO A 31 4.10 2.24 14.63
C PRO A 31 5.21 2.75 13.71
N PRO A 32 5.48 4.06 13.70
CA PRO A 32 6.64 4.61 13.00
C PRO A 32 7.93 4.13 13.65
N ILE A 33 8.93 3.84 12.82
CA ILE A 33 10.26 3.38 13.23
C ILE A 33 11.22 4.56 13.05
N PHE A 34 11.91 4.98 14.12
CA PHE A 34 12.79 6.16 14.13
C PHE A 34 12.13 7.44 13.60
N GLY A 35 10.82 7.61 13.87
CA GLY A 35 10.06 8.76 13.41
C GLY A 35 9.59 8.66 11.96
N ILE A 36 9.96 7.63 11.19
CA ILE A 36 9.53 7.39 9.80
C ILE A 36 8.42 6.34 9.79
N SER A 37 7.31 6.61 9.09
CA SER A 37 6.24 5.63 8.94
C SER A 37 6.65 4.49 8.01
N PHE A 38 6.48 3.24 8.44
CA PHE A 38 6.68 2.06 7.58
C PHE A 38 5.38 1.53 6.98
N ALA A 39 4.23 2.14 7.32
CA ALA A 39 2.92 1.71 6.85
C ALA A 39 2.82 1.56 5.32
N PRO A 40 3.38 2.47 4.48
CA PRO A 40 3.27 2.31 3.03
C PRO A 40 4.07 1.13 2.47
N TRP A 41 5.22 0.79 3.07
CA TRP A 41 5.96 -0.43 2.69
C TRP A 41 5.12 -1.68 2.97
N VAL A 42 4.53 -1.76 4.16
CA VAL A 42 3.70 -2.91 4.55
C VAL A 42 2.43 -2.99 3.70
N ALA A 43 1.84 -1.84 3.36
CA ALA A 43 0.69 -1.77 2.47
C ALA A 43 1.03 -2.30 1.07
N LEU A 44 2.18 -1.95 0.49
CA LEU A 44 2.63 -2.50 -0.80
C LEU A 44 2.86 -4.01 -0.75
N ILE A 45 3.48 -4.50 0.33
CA ILE A 45 3.71 -5.93 0.53
C ILE A 45 2.37 -6.67 0.62
N ALA A 46 1.43 -6.15 1.42
CA ALA A 46 0.09 -6.72 1.56
C ALA A 46 -0.66 -6.74 0.22
N LEU A 47 -0.59 -5.66 -0.55
CA LEU A 47 -1.20 -5.58 -1.88
C LEU A 47 -0.66 -6.68 -2.80
N LYS A 48 0.67 -6.90 -2.81
CA LYS A 48 1.29 -7.94 -3.62
C LYS A 48 0.90 -9.35 -3.18
N PHE A 49 0.74 -9.58 -1.89
CA PHE A 49 0.19 -10.85 -1.39
C PHE A 49 -1.26 -11.06 -1.82
N ILE A 50 -2.09 -10.02 -1.76
CA ILE A 50 -3.48 -10.08 -2.22
C ILE A 50 -3.55 -10.37 -3.72
N GLU A 51 -2.75 -9.69 -4.53
CA GLU A 51 -2.66 -9.90 -5.98
C GLU A 51 -2.28 -11.35 -6.30
N ASN A 52 -1.17 -11.83 -5.73
CA ASN A 52 -0.71 -13.20 -5.95
C ASN A 52 -1.73 -14.24 -5.44
N GLY A 53 -2.34 -14.00 -4.29
CA GLY A 53 -3.37 -14.89 -3.73
C GLY A 53 -4.62 -14.93 -4.60
N LEU A 54 -5.06 -13.78 -5.12
CA LEU A 54 -6.19 -13.71 -6.05
C LEU A 54 -5.89 -14.47 -7.34
N LEU A 55 -4.71 -14.25 -7.94
CA LEU A 55 -4.27 -14.97 -9.14
C LEU A 55 -4.22 -16.48 -8.91
N TYR A 56 -3.70 -16.90 -7.76
CA TYR A 56 -3.66 -18.31 -7.37
C TYR A 56 -5.07 -18.91 -7.25
N LEU A 57 -6.01 -18.22 -6.59
CA LEU A 57 -7.38 -18.67 -6.46
C LEU A 57 -8.09 -18.74 -7.83
N LEU A 58 -7.89 -17.75 -8.69
CA LEU A 58 -8.45 -17.76 -10.05
C LEU A 58 -7.92 -18.92 -10.87
N ALA A 59 -6.61 -19.21 -10.80
CA ALA A 59 -6.01 -20.37 -11.44
C ALA A 59 -6.58 -21.68 -10.89
N MET A 60 -6.74 -21.80 -9.57
CA MET A 60 -7.33 -22.97 -8.92
C MET A 60 -8.78 -23.22 -9.35
N LEU A 61 -9.57 -22.16 -9.53
CA LEU A 61 -10.96 -22.23 -9.99
C LEU A 61 -11.10 -22.51 -11.50
N GLY A 62 -9.99 -22.68 -12.23
CA GLY A 62 -10.00 -22.88 -13.68
C GLY A 62 -10.35 -21.63 -14.48
N LEU A 63 -10.39 -20.47 -13.83
CA LEU A 63 -10.66 -19.16 -14.43
C LEU A 63 -9.37 -18.43 -14.84
N GLY A 64 -8.20 -18.96 -14.44
CA GLY A 64 -6.87 -18.39 -14.73
C GLY A 64 -6.33 -18.72 -16.12
N GLY A 65 -7.19 -18.91 -17.11
CA GLY A 65 -6.79 -19.16 -18.50
C GLY A 65 -6.44 -17.87 -19.24
N PHE A 66 -5.21 -17.40 -19.06
CA PHE A 66 -4.47 -16.52 -19.98
C PHE A 66 -3.04 -17.05 -20.11
#